data_AF-A0A950CCE3-F1
#
_entry.id   AF-A0A950CCE3-F1
#
_cell.length_a   1.000
_cell.length_b   1.000
_cell.length_c   1.000
_cell.angle_alpha   90.00
_cell.angle_beta   90.00
_cell.angle_gamma   90.00
#
_symmetry.space_group_name_H-M   'P 1'
#
loop_
_entity.id
_entity.type
_entity.pdbx_description
1 polymer ?
#
loop_
_entity_poly.entity_id
_entity_poly.type
_entity_poly.pdbx_seq_one_letter_code
_entity_poly.pdbx_strand_id
1 'polypeptide(L)'
;MEATRIVHQSFNRRMCLTRGMKNAKYLQAVAPTILPKNEPAAGFGSLIDPALLNVLHVTRPDQAPAIASEPAGLSAFLASHSIPGPAASVAGSLFNGTVYFVQISFTTPQGVITISDADMAVAVSFASRASLPISRYASQFGKCSVTIDQNVIAYAVDLQSSSGGNSYNDQTLQGWVNDIASRNNLANGCIAVLNPPGVMNTDATGGVLGYHAQSNLPYIFGNVQGQNFSLQDGADDYALVLSHELAEMTVDPAADLSNPEVCDGCGPNCQSVFRDYFDASNVYVGTSQDFPPSFAFAYFINAIVQPSSATQCPAPSSACAYPPPDA
;
A
#
# COMPACT_ATOMS: atom_id res chain seq x y z
N MET A 1 -16.92 -3.34 -21.91
CA MET A 1 -16.76 -4.80 -21.70
C MET A 1 -15.62 -5.15 -20.75
N GLU A 2 -14.64 -4.25 -20.53
CA GLU A 2 -13.45 -4.52 -19.70
C GLU A 2 -13.70 -4.30 -18.19
N ALA A 3 -14.41 -3.24 -17.81
CA ALA A 3 -14.74 -2.95 -16.40
C ALA A 3 -15.64 -4.01 -15.73
N THR A 4 -16.53 -4.66 -16.48
CA THR A 4 -17.41 -5.74 -15.96
C THR A 4 -16.62 -7.00 -15.58
N ARG A 5 -15.39 -7.17 -16.10
CA ARG A 5 -14.53 -8.32 -15.79
C ARG A 5 -13.75 -8.13 -14.48
N ILE A 6 -13.53 -6.88 -14.07
CA ILE A 6 -12.80 -6.52 -12.84
C ILE A 6 -13.63 -6.83 -11.60
N VAL A 7 -14.96 -6.71 -11.70
CA VAL A 7 -15.86 -6.82 -10.55
C VAL A 7 -16.30 -8.26 -10.24
N HIS A 8 -16.10 -9.21 -11.17
CA HIS A 8 -16.59 -10.59 -11.06
C HIS A 8 -15.54 -11.65 -10.64
N GLN A 9 -14.34 -11.25 -10.25
CA GLN A 9 -13.34 -12.17 -9.69
C GLN A 9 -13.28 -12.04 -8.16
N SER A 10 -14.28 -12.60 -7.48
CA SER A 10 -14.31 -12.63 -6.03
C SER A 10 -13.42 -13.75 -5.44
N PHE A 11 -12.74 -13.40 -4.35
CA PHE A 11 -12.18 -14.25 -3.28
C PHE A 11 -10.74 -14.80 -3.30
N ASN A 12 -9.82 -14.40 -4.19
CA ASN A 12 -8.39 -14.76 -4.01
C ASN A 12 -7.36 -13.80 -4.61
N ARG A 13 -7.73 -12.53 -4.86
CA ARG A 13 -6.77 -11.57 -5.40
C ARG A 13 -6.04 -10.88 -4.25
N ARG A 14 -4.73 -11.10 -4.15
CA ARG A 14 -3.84 -10.22 -3.39
C ARG A 14 -3.98 -8.81 -3.97
N MET A 15 -4.12 -7.78 -3.15
CA MET A 15 -4.21 -6.40 -3.63
C MET A 15 -3.64 -5.38 -2.65
N CYS A 16 -3.25 -4.22 -3.14
CA CYS A 16 -2.86 -3.07 -2.33
C CYS A 16 -4.03 -2.07 -2.27
N LEU A 17 -4.41 -1.61 -1.09
CA LEU A 17 -5.66 -0.86 -0.86
C LEU A 17 -5.47 0.66 -0.92
N THR A 18 -4.30 1.16 -1.29
CA THR A 18 -4.03 2.60 -1.37
C THR A 18 -5.11 3.36 -2.13
N ARG A 19 -5.48 2.95 -3.36
CA ARG A 19 -6.59 3.55 -4.12
C ARG A 19 -7.92 3.46 -3.36
N GLY A 20 -8.23 2.30 -2.79
CA GLY A 20 -9.45 2.08 -2.01
C GLY A 20 -9.54 3.03 -0.82
N MET A 21 -8.44 3.23 -0.09
CA MET A 21 -8.37 4.16 1.04
C MET A 21 -8.56 5.61 0.57
N LYS A 22 -7.97 6.01 -0.57
CA LYS A 22 -8.20 7.33 -1.17
C LYS A 22 -9.66 7.55 -1.54
N ASN A 23 -10.30 6.55 -2.15
CA ASN A 23 -11.72 6.61 -2.52
C ASN A 23 -12.62 6.66 -1.27
N ALA A 24 -12.31 5.88 -0.24
CA ALA A 24 -13.01 5.92 1.05
C ALA A 24 -12.89 7.32 1.67
N LYS A 25 -11.68 7.88 1.78
CA LYS A 25 -11.46 9.24 2.34
C LYS A 25 -12.16 10.32 1.53
N TYR A 26 -12.22 10.20 0.21
CA TYR A 26 -13.01 11.10 -0.64
C TYR A 26 -14.50 11.04 -0.28
N LEU A 27 -15.09 9.83 -0.25
CA LEU A 27 -16.49 9.65 0.16
C LEU A 27 -16.75 10.16 1.59
N GLN A 28 -15.81 9.95 2.51
CA GLN A 28 -15.93 10.45 3.88
C GLN A 28 -16.07 11.98 3.93
N ALA A 29 -15.32 12.67 3.06
CA ALA A 29 -15.34 14.13 2.97
C ALA A 29 -16.60 14.67 2.29
N VAL A 30 -17.04 14.05 1.19
CA VAL A 30 -18.11 14.62 0.33
C VAL A 30 -19.48 13.99 0.52
N ALA A 31 -19.55 12.77 1.05
CA ALA A 31 -20.76 11.99 1.25
C ALA A 31 -20.75 11.24 2.61
N PRO A 32 -20.68 11.96 3.74
CA PRO A 32 -20.54 11.36 5.08
C PRO A 32 -21.74 10.50 5.50
N THR A 33 -22.87 10.56 4.78
CA THR A 33 -24.02 9.67 4.98
C THR A 33 -23.83 8.28 4.38
N ILE A 34 -22.94 8.15 3.39
CA ILE A 34 -22.55 6.87 2.77
C ILE A 34 -21.40 6.27 3.55
N LEU A 35 -20.38 7.09 3.85
CA LEU A 35 -19.19 6.66 4.54
C LEU A 35 -18.90 7.63 5.71
N PRO A 36 -19.09 7.22 6.97
CA PRO A 36 -19.11 8.11 8.11
C PRO A 36 -17.74 8.75 8.40
N LYS A 37 -17.75 9.96 8.96
CA LYS A 37 -16.55 10.69 9.39
C LYS A 37 -15.69 9.95 10.41
N ASN A 38 -16.32 9.18 11.28
CA ASN A 38 -15.63 8.26 12.17
C ASN A 38 -15.67 6.90 11.50
N GLU A 39 -14.50 6.30 11.33
CA GLU A 39 -14.36 4.98 10.74
C GLU A 39 -15.02 3.93 11.65
N PRO A 40 -15.82 3.01 11.10
CA PRO A 40 -16.33 1.89 11.87
C PRO A 40 -15.19 1.07 12.47
N ALA A 41 -15.41 0.46 13.63
CA ALA A 41 -14.42 -0.45 14.23
C ALA A 41 -14.10 -1.66 13.33
N ALA A 42 -14.99 -1.99 12.39
CA ALA A 42 -14.80 -3.03 11.39
C ALA A 42 -14.16 -2.50 10.08
N GLY A 43 -13.66 -1.26 10.06
CA GLY A 43 -13.07 -0.61 8.90
C GLY A 43 -14.09 -0.18 7.84
N PHE A 44 -13.62 0.53 6.82
CA PHE A 44 -14.43 0.92 5.66
C PHE A 44 -14.86 -0.30 4.83
N GLY A 45 -14.08 -1.38 4.84
CA GLY A 45 -14.40 -2.65 4.20
C GLY A 45 -15.72 -3.28 4.66
N SER A 46 -16.19 -2.92 5.87
CA SER A 46 -17.49 -3.37 6.41
C SER A 46 -18.70 -2.65 5.79
N LEU A 47 -18.46 -1.49 5.17
CA LEU A 47 -19.49 -0.69 4.52
C LEU A 47 -19.44 -0.90 3.02
N ILE A 48 -18.25 -0.85 2.43
CA ILE A 48 -18.04 -1.03 0.99
C ILE A 48 -16.96 -2.08 0.80
N ASP A 49 -17.24 -3.10 -0.03
CA ASP A 49 -16.26 -4.16 -0.31
C ASP A 49 -14.89 -3.58 -0.75
N PRO A 50 -13.75 -4.06 -0.21
CA PRO A 50 -12.43 -3.52 -0.56
C PRO A 50 -12.08 -3.58 -2.05
N ALA A 51 -12.54 -4.60 -2.79
CA ALA A 51 -12.31 -4.68 -4.22
C ALA A 51 -13.14 -3.62 -4.95
N LEU A 52 -14.38 -3.36 -4.51
CA LEU A 52 -15.20 -2.27 -5.03
C LEU A 52 -14.60 -0.89 -4.68
N LEU A 53 -14.12 -0.69 -3.46
CA LEU A 53 -13.44 0.55 -3.05
C LEU A 53 -12.29 0.88 -3.98
N ASN A 54 -11.46 -0.10 -4.37
CA ASN A 54 -10.33 0.13 -5.27
C ASN A 54 -10.73 0.59 -6.67
N VAL A 55 -11.92 0.25 -7.15
CA VAL A 55 -12.34 0.55 -8.53
C VAL A 55 -13.45 1.59 -8.62
N LEU A 56 -13.80 2.22 -7.48
CA LEU A 56 -14.96 3.09 -7.39
C LEU A 56 -14.90 4.29 -8.37
N HIS A 57 -13.70 4.79 -8.67
CA HIS A 57 -13.42 5.86 -9.61
C HIS A 57 -13.71 5.55 -11.09
N VAL A 58 -13.78 4.26 -11.47
CA VAL A 58 -14.18 3.80 -12.81
C VAL A 58 -15.50 3.03 -12.79
N THR A 59 -16.10 2.86 -11.61
CA THR A 59 -17.35 2.14 -11.43
C THR A 59 -18.51 2.99 -11.93
N ARG A 60 -19.35 2.40 -12.78
CA ARG A 60 -20.54 3.07 -13.33
C ARG A 60 -21.80 2.69 -12.57
N PRO A 61 -22.80 3.59 -12.47
CA PRO A 61 -24.05 3.31 -11.77
C PRO A 61 -24.84 2.10 -12.30
N ASP A 62 -24.68 1.77 -13.59
CA ASP A 62 -25.33 0.65 -14.27
C ASP A 62 -24.62 -0.70 -14.04
N GLN A 63 -23.47 -0.73 -13.37
CA GLN A 63 -22.78 -1.95 -12.92
C GLN A 63 -23.42 -2.52 -11.64
N ALA A 64 -24.76 -2.48 -11.61
CA ALA A 64 -25.63 -2.66 -10.45
C ALA A 64 -25.39 -3.92 -9.58
N PRO A 65 -24.98 -5.11 -10.06
CA PRO A 65 -24.85 -6.28 -9.18
C PRO A 65 -23.82 -6.09 -8.06
N ALA A 66 -22.79 -5.29 -8.30
CA ALA A 66 -21.73 -5.04 -7.34
C ALA A 66 -22.01 -3.87 -6.40
N ILE A 67 -22.93 -2.99 -6.79
CA ILE A 67 -23.29 -1.77 -6.03
C ILE A 67 -24.63 -1.97 -5.30
N ALA A 68 -25.39 -3.00 -5.64
CA ALA A 68 -26.74 -3.24 -5.10
C ALA A 68 -26.73 -3.77 -3.65
N SER A 69 -25.63 -4.33 -3.18
CA SER A 69 -25.41 -4.76 -1.79
C SER A 69 -24.83 -3.67 -0.89
N GLU A 70 -24.44 -2.54 -1.48
CA GLU A 70 -23.61 -1.52 -0.85
C GLU A 70 -24.48 -0.47 -0.12
N PRO A 71 -23.89 0.44 0.69
CA PRO A 71 -24.63 1.31 1.58
C PRO A 71 -25.66 2.15 0.82
N ALA A 72 -26.82 2.33 1.45
CA ALA A 72 -27.91 3.11 0.88
C ALA A 72 -27.40 4.48 0.41
N GLY A 73 -27.64 4.79 -0.87
CA GLY A 73 -27.23 6.05 -1.49
C GLY A 73 -25.95 6.00 -2.32
N LEU A 74 -25.13 4.93 -2.26
CA LEU A 74 -23.90 4.83 -3.06
C LEU A 74 -24.16 4.92 -4.57
N SER A 75 -25.10 4.13 -5.10
CA SER A 75 -25.45 4.18 -6.52
C SER A 75 -25.98 5.55 -6.96
N ALA A 76 -26.83 6.19 -6.14
CA ALA A 76 -27.37 7.53 -6.42
C ALA A 76 -26.27 8.60 -6.41
N PHE A 77 -25.31 8.50 -5.50
CA PHE A 77 -24.14 9.36 -5.47
C PHE A 77 -23.30 9.21 -6.74
N LEU A 78 -22.93 7.98 -7.11
CA LEU A 78 -22.14 7.70 -8.32
C LEU A 78 -22.85 8.10 -9.62
N ALA A 79 -24.19 8.17 -9.61
CA ALA A 79 -24.97 8.65 -10.75
C ALA A 79 -24.87 10.16 -10.98
N SER A 80 -24.49 10.91 -9.95
CA SER A 80 -24.42 12.39 -9.97
C SER A 80 -23.01 12.94 -9.73
N HIS A 81 -22.08 12.11 -9.29
CA HIS A 81 -20.72 12.49 -8.92
C HIS A 81 -19.71 11.49 -9.46
N SER A 82 -18.63 11.99 -10.06
CA SER A 82 -17.47 11.16 -10.41
C SER A 82 -16.44 11.24 -9.29
N ILE A 83 -15.91 10.09 -8.90
CA ILE A 83 -14.75 10.04 -8.00
C ILE A 83 -13.49 10.28 -8.83
N PRO A 84 -12.54 11.12 -8.37
CA PRO A 84 -11.29 11.36 -9.09
C PRO A 84 -10.50 10.06 -9.32
N GLY A 85 -10.08 9.82 -10.55
CA GLY A 85 -9.18 8.71 -10.89
C GLY A 85 -7.71 9.01 -10.60
N PRO A 86 -6.79 8.09 -10.92
CA PRO A 86 -5.35 8.34 -10.87
C PRO A 86 -4.95 9.56 -11.71
N ALA A 87 -4.09 10.41 -11.14
CA ALA A 87 -3.56 11.55 -11.85
C ALA A 87 -2.58 11.10 -12.94
N ALA A 88 -2.60 11.78 -14.09
CA ALA A 88 -1.64 11.52 -15.17
C ALA A 88 -0.26 12.14 -14.92
N SER A 89 -0.17 13.05 -13.98
CA SER A 89 1.04 13.78 -13.61
C SER A 89 0.98 14.16 -12.15
N VAL A 90 2.15 14.41 -11.57
CA VAL A 90 2.30 14.91 -10.21
C VAL A 90 1.78 16.34 -10.11
N ALA A 91 0.94 16.61 -9.12
CA ALA A 91 0.51 17.95 -8.73
C ALA A 91 1.01 18.35 -7.33
N GLY A 92 1.15 17.38 -6.43
CA GLY A 92 1.71 17.54 -5.08
C GLY A 92 3.23 17.41 -5.02
N SER A 93 3.79 17.49 -3.81
CA SER A 93 5.22 17.21 -3.61
C SER A 93 5.46 15.71 -3.46
N LEU A 94 6.57 15.22 -4.02
CA LEU A 94 7.04 13.86 -3.75
C LEU A 94 7.73 13.76 -2.40
N PHE A 95 7.85 12.54 -1.89
CA PHE A 95 8.52 12.30 -0.63
C PHE A 95 10.00 12.69 -0.70
N ASN A 96 10.43 13.47 0.30
CA ASN A 96 11.81 13.88 0.52
C ASN A 96 12.10 13.76 2.01
N GLY A 97 12.57 12.60 2.46
CA GLY A 97 12.75 12.36 3.89
C GLY A 97 13.26 10.97 4.25
N THR A 98 13.05 10.63 5.52
CA THR A 98 13.46 9.35 6.12
C THR A 98 12.25 8.48 6.44
N VAL A 99 12.32 7.20 6.08
CA VAL A 99 11.36 6.17 6.48
C VAL A 99 11.86 5.51 7.76
N TYR A 100 11.03 5.51 8.79
CA TYR A 100 11.30 4.91 10.09
C TYR A 100 10.48 3.65 10.25
N PHE A 101 11.15 2.51 10.45
CA PHE A 101 10.47 1.25 10.74
C PHE A 101 10.06 1.19 12.20
N VAL A 102 8.83 0.74 12.44
CA VAL A 102 8.29 0.54 13.78
C VAL A 102 7.99 -0.93 13.98
N GLN A 103 8.56 -1.51 15.03
CA GLN A 103 8.20 -2.84 15.50
C GLN A 103 7.15 -2.71 16.60
N ILE A 104 5.92 -3.06 16.26
CA ILE A 104 4.81 -3.00 17.21
C ILE A 104 4.70 -4.33 17.95
N SER A 105 4.67 -4.26 19.28
CA SER A 105 4.29 -5.35 20.17
C SER A 105 2.80 -5.24 20.49
N PHE A 106 2.00 -6.17 19.97
CA PHE A 106 0.56 -6.21 20.16
C PHE A 106 0.23 -7.12 21.35
N THR A 107 -0.24 -6.54 22.45
CA THR A 107 -0.80 -7.33 23.56
C THR A 107 -2.22 -7.75 23.20
N THR A 108 -2.45 -9.05 23.08
CA THR A 108 -3.74 -9.66 22.73
C THR A 108 -4.19 -10.61 23.86
N PRO A 109 -5.44 -11.10 23.85
CA PRO A 109 -5.87 -12.16 24.78
C PRO A 109 -5.04 -13.44 24.69
N GLN A 110 -4.37 -13.70 23.56
CA GLN A 110 -3.54 -14.89 23.33
C GLN A 110 -2.07 -14.68 23.70
N GLY A 111 -1.67 -13.46 24.07
CA GLY A 111 -0.29 -13.10 24.39
C GLY A 111 0.21 -11.92 23.55
N VAL A 112 1.53 -11.72 23.55
CA VAL A 112 2.17 -10.67 22.77
C VAL A 112 2.52 -11.21 21.39
N ILE A 113 2.04 -10.55 20.34
CA ILE A 113 2.36 -10.85 18.94
C ILE A 113 3.21 -9.70 18.38
N THR A 114 4.32 -10.02 17.71
CA THR A 114 5.21 -9.04 17.09
C THR A 114 6.03 -9.68 15.97
N ILE A 115 6.55 -8.87 15.05
CA ILE A 115 7.55 -9.32 14.07
C ILE A 115 8.89 -9.52 14.82
N SER A 116 9.60 -10.60 14.53
CA SER A 116 10.89 -10.87 15.19
C SER A 116 11.94 -9.80 14.86
N ASP A 117 12.91 -9.58 15.76
CA ASP A 117 14.01 -8.64 15.51
C ASP A 117 14.80 -8.99 14.24
N ALA A 118 14.98 -10.29 13.98
CA ALA A 118 15.67 -10.79 12.80
C ALA A 118 14.91 -10.43 11.51
N ASP A 119 13.59 -10.63 11.49
CA ASP A 119 12.75 -10.30 10.34
C ASP A 119 12.67 -8.78 10.12
N MET A 120 12.57 -7.99 11.20
CA MET A 120 12.62 -6.53 11.13
C MET A 120 13.95 -6.04 10.55
N ALA A 121 15.08 -6.62 10.98
CA ALA A 121 16.40 -6.27 10.44
C ALA A 121 16.53 -6.59 8.94
N VAL A 122 15.93 -7.70 8.48
CA VAL A 122 15.87 -8.05 7.05
C VAL A 122 14.99 -7.06 6.29
N ALA A 123 13.82 -6.69 6.81
CA ALA A 123 12.93 -5.72 6.18
C ALA A 123 13.58 -4.33 6.03
N VAL A 124 14.29 -3.85 7.06
CA VAL A 124 15.07 -2.61 7.02
C VAL A 124 16.20 -2.72 5.99
N SER A 125 16.93 -3.83 5.98
CA SER A 125 18.03 -4.06 5.01
C SER A 125 17.51 -4.11 3.57
N PHE A 126 16.38 -4.75 3.35
CA PHE A 126 15.68 -4.80 2.07
C PHE A 126 15.26 -3.40 1.63
N ALA A 127 14.53 -2.67 2.48
CA ALA A 127 14.06 -1.32 2.16
C ALA A 127 15.23 -0.37 1.86
N SER A 128 16.35 -0.52 2.57
CA SER A 128 17.56 0.26 2.36
C SER A 128 18.20 0.01 1.00
N ARG A 129 18.04 -1.19 0.43
CA ARG A 129 18.47 -1.51 -0.95
C ARG A 129 17.44 -1.06 -1.96
N ALA A 130 16.15 -1.30 -1.70
CA ALA A 130 15.04 -0.98 -2.57
C ALA A 130 14.84 0.54 -2.74
N SER A 131 15.16 1.36 -1.72
CA SER A 131 15.00 2.82 -1.79
C SER A 131 15.85 3.45 -2.90
N LEU A 132 17.00 2.86 -3.26
CA LEU A 132 17.86 3.38 -4.34
C LEU A 132 17.17 3.30 -5.71
N PRO A 133 16.81 2.11 -6.24
CA PRO A 133 16.09 2.03 -7.51
C PRO A 133 14.72 2.70 -7.43
N ILE A 134 13.98 2.61 -6.31
CA ILE A 134 12.69 3.31 -6.15
C ILE A 134 12.87 4.82 -6.34
N SER A 135 13.86 5.44 -5.69
CA SER A 135 14.14 6.87 -5.87
C SER A 135 14.52 7.23 -7.31
N ARG A 136 15.25 6.35 -8.01
CA ARG A 136 15.58 6.56 -9.43
C ARG A 136 14.32 6.51 -10.30
N TYR A 137 13.48 5.49 -10.17
CA TYR A 137 12.23 5.43 -10.92
C TYR A 137 11.31 6.62 -10.60
N ALA A 138 11.14 6.95 -9.31
CA ALA A 138 10.33 8.07 -8.85
C ALA A 138 10.85 9.44 -9.33
N SER A 139 12.17 9.58 -9.59
CA SER A 139 12.75 10.82 -10.12
C SER A 139 12.18 11.24 -11.49
N GLN A 140 11.61 10.29 -12.24
CA GLN A 140 10.92 10.57 -13.51
C GLN A 140 9.61 11.34 -13.32
N PHE A 141 9.02 11.28 -12.12
CA PHE A 141 7.78 11.96 -11.76
C PHE A 141 8.03 13.31 -11.07
N GLY A 142 9.19 13.46 -10.43
CA GLY A 142 9.59 14.70 -9.77
C GLY A 142 10.76 14.50 -8.80
N LYS A 143 11.22 15.59 -8.18
CA LYS A 143 12.31 15.53 -7.21
C LYS A 143 11.86 14.80 -5.93
N CYS A 144 12.51 13.69 -5.63
CA CYS A 144 12.29 12.89 -4.44
C CYS A 144 13.63 12.47 -3.80
N SER A 145 13.56 12.02 -2.54
CA SER A 145 14.67 11.39 -1.84
C SER A 145 14.13 10.50 -0.74
N VAL A 146 14.57 9.24 -0.72
CA VAL A 146 14.14 8.25 0.27
C VAL A 146 15.37 7.72 1.01
N THR A 147 15.44 8.00 2.30
CA THR A 147 16.42 7.38 3.22
C THR A 147 15.71 6.42 4.15
N ILE A 148 16.35 5.32 4.54
CA ILE A 148 15.81 4.37 5.51
C ILE A 148 16.60 4.50 6.81
N ASP A 149 15.91 4.81 7.92
CA ASP A 149 16.54 4.77 9.23
C ASP A 149 16.86 3.32 9.59
N GLN A 150 18.08 3.08 10.07
CA GLN A 150 18.55 1.74 10.41
C GLN A 150 18.08 1.31 11.82
N ASN A 151 17.61 2.24 12.64
CA ASN A 151 17.09 1.96 13.96
C ASN A 151 15.59 1.70 13.87
N VAL A 152 15.18 0.58 14.45
CA VAL A 152 13.77 0.22 14.57
C VAL A 152 13.20 0.84 15.83
N ILE A 153 12.11 1.58 15.70
CA ILE A 153 11.39 2.16 16.82
C ILE A 153 10.52 1.06 17.44
N ALA A 154 10.75 0.76 18.72
CA ALA A 154 9.88 -0.13 19.48
C ALA A 154 8.60 0.63 19.89
N TYR A 155 7.44 0.02 19.68
CA TYR A 155 6.16 0.57 20.09
C TYR A 155 5.26 -0.54 20.64
N ALA A 156 4.46 -0.24 21.67
CA ALA A 156 3.61 -1.23 22.30
C ALA A 156 2.16 -0.75 22.29
N VAL A 157 1.24 -1.66 21.96
CA VAL A 157 -0.19 -1.41 21.94
C VAL A 157 -0.93 -2.53 22.66
N ASP A 158 -2.05 -2.19 23.26
CA ASP A 158 -2.93 -3.14 23.94
C ASP A 158 -4.25 -3.26 23.18
N LEU A 159 -4.50 -4.44 22.62
CA LEU A 159 -5.71 -4.78 21.88
C LEU A 159 -6.71 -5.58 22.73
N GLN A 160 -6.41 -5.88 23.99
CA GLN A 160 -7.29 -6.68 24.85
C GLN A 160 -8.66 -6.04 25.07
N SER A 161 -8.71 -4.70 25.02
CA SER A 161 -9.93 -3.91 25.18
C SER A 161 -10.72 -3.68 23.88
N SER A 162 -10.18 -4.05 22.71
CA SER A 162 -10.87 -3.85 21.44
C SER A 162 -11.92 -4.93 21.18
N SER A 163 -13.01 -4.56 20.51
CA SER A 163 -14.03 -5.49 20.02
C SER A 163 -13.41 -6.43 18.97
N GLY A 164 -12.89 -7.56 19.41
CA GLY A 164 -12.15 -8.51 18.58
C GLY A 164 -10.85 -9.01 19.22
N GLY A 165 -10.31 -8.30 20.22
CA GLY A 165 -9.14 -8.71 21.02
C GLY A 165 -7.79 -8.73 20.30
N ASN A 166 -7.79 -8.86 18.96
CA ASN A 166 -6.59 -8.88 18.13
C ASN A 166 -6.76 -8.02 16.86
N SER A 167 -7.72 -7.08 16.86
CA SER A 167 -8.04 -6.24 15.73
C SER A 167 -7.95 -4.75 16.05
N TYR A 168 -7.67 -3.97 15.01
CA TYR A 168 -7.70 -2.51 14.96
C TYR A 168 -8.06 -2.06 13.53
N ASN A 169 -8.36 -0.78 13.34
CA ASN A 169 -8.69 -0.20 12.04
C ASN A 169 -7.69 0.91 11.64
N ASP A 170 -7.81 1.45 10.43
CA ASP A 170 -6.89 2.49 9.94
C ASP A 170 -6.92 3.75 10.82
N GLN A 171 -8.11 4.17 11.27
CA GLN A 171 -8.22 5.32 12.18
C GLN A 171 -7.40 5.12 13.47
N THR A 172 -7.35 3.89 14.01
CA THR A 172 -6.54 3.55 15.18
C THR A 172 -5.04 3.60 14.85
N LEU A 173 -4.64 3.05 13.71
CA LEU A 173 -3.26 3.09 13.22
C LEU A 173 -2.76 4.52 13.01
N GLN A 174 -3.58 5.40 12.44
CA GLN A 174 -3.27 6.83 12.31
C GLN A 174 -2.98 7.48 13.67
N GLY A 175 -3.76 7.11 14.70
CA GLY A 175 -3.51 7.52 16.07
C GLY A 175 -2.13 7.09 16.57
N TRP A 176 -1.72 5.85 16.31
CA TRP A 176 -0.39 5.34 16.66
C TRP A 176 0.73 6.05 15.88
N VAL A 177 0.56 6.25 14.57
CA VAL A 177 1.50 6.99 13.72
C VAL A 177 1.77 8.38 14.31
N ASN A 178 0.73 9.09 14.72
CA ASN A 178 0.86 10.42 15.31
C ASN A 178 1.57 10.40 16.67
N ASP A 179 1.24 9.43 17.52
CA ASP A 179 1.88 9.28 18.83
C ASP A 179 3.36 8.88 18.69
N ILE A 180 3.70 7.95 17.80
CA ILE A 180 5.09 7.56 17.48
C ILE A 180 5.89 8.77 16.98
N ALA A 181 5.34 9.52 16.02
CA ALA A 181 5.97 10.72 15.49
C ALA A 181 6.26 11.74 16.60
N SER A 182 5.27 11.98 17.48
CA SER A 182 5.40 12.92 18.59
C SER A 182 6.44 12.46 19.63
N ARG A 183 6.42 11.19 20.05
CA ARG A 183 7.34 10.66 21.08
C ARG A 183 8.79 10.65 20.64
N ASN A 184 9.03 10.51 19.34
CA ASN A 184 10.37 10.43 18.76
C ASN A 184 10.82 11.73 18.09
N ASN A 185 10.01 12.80 18.17
CA ASN A 185 10.28 14.09 17.52
C ASN A 185 10.56 13.97 16.01
N LEU A 186 9.83 13.09 15.34
CA LEU A 186 10.00 12.87 13.90
C LEU A 186 9.37 14.02 13.12
N ALA A 187 10.18 14.70 12.31
CA ALA A 187 9.73 15.70 11.35
C ALA A 187 10.15 15.25 9.95
N ASN A 188 9.31 15.53 8.95
CA ASN A 188 9.60 15.24 7.54
C ASN A 188 9.99 13.77 7.28
N GLY A 189 9.24 12.83 7.87
CA GLY A 189 9.49 11.40 7.75
C GLY A 189 8.25 10.62 7.32
N CYS A 190 8.43 9.33 7.08
CA CYS A 190 7.37 8.35 6.88
C CYS A 190 7.51 7.24 7.93
N ILE A 191 6.39 6.75 8.46
CA ILE A 191 6.39 5.59 9.37
C ILE A 191 6.05 4.32 8.57
N ALA A 192 6.88 3.28 8.66
CA ALA A 192 6.60 1.98 8.07
C ALA A 192 6.21 0.98 9.16
N VAL A 193 5.02 0.39 9.04
CA VAL A 193 4.48 -0.63 9.96
C VAL A 193 4.24 -1.92 9.19
N LEU A 194 4.92 -2.99 9.62
CA LEU A 194 4.66 -4.35 9.18
C LEU A 194 3.76 -5.05 10.20
N ASN A 195 2.60 -5.51 9.77
CA ASN A 195 1.61 -6.18 10.60
C ASN A 195 1.84 -7.71 10.59
N PRO A 196 2.11 -8.33 11.75
CA PRO A 196 2.37 -9.77 11.86
C PRO A 196 1.12 -10.63 11.64
N PRO A 197 1.28 -11.90 11.24
CA PRO A 197 0.17 -12.85 11.22
C PRO A 197 -0.43 -13.00 12.63
N GLY A 198 -1.76 -13.10 12.71
CA GLY A 198 -2.49 -13.22 13.98
C GLY A 198 -2.99 -11.90 14.55
N VAL A 199 -2.58 -10.75 14.00
CA VAL A 199 -3.14 -9.43 14.27
C VAL A 199 -3.84 -8.91 13.02
N MET A 200 -5.03 -8.31 13.17
CA MET A 200 -5.87 -7.89 12.06
C MET A 200 -6.03 -6.37 12.01
N ASN A 201 -5.61 -5.76 10.91
CA ASN A 201 -6.13 -4.45 10.51
C ASN A 201 -7.43 -4.66 9.73
N THR A 202 -8.55 -4.17 10.23
CA THR A 202 -9.89 -4.42 9.65
C THR A 202 -10.09 -3.81 8.28
N ASP A 203 -9.33 -2.76 7.95
CA ASP A 203 -9.33 -2.16 6.61
C ASP A 203 -8.52 -3.00 5.62
N ALA A 204 -7.53 -3.76 6.10
CA ALA A 204 -6.68 -4.61 5.28
C ALA A 204 -6.99 -6.10 5.48
N THR A 205 -8.24 -6.49 5.25
CA THR A 205 -8.71 -7.89 5.29
C THR A 205 -8.94 -8.46 3.89
N GLY A 206 -9.25 -9.76 3.78
CA GLY A 206 -9.73 -10.34 2.52
C GLY A 206 -8.71 -10.41 1.37
N GLY A 207 -7.41 -10.51 1.67
CA GLY A 207 -6.35 -10.55 0.66
C GLY A 207 -5.67 -9.21 0.41
N VAL A 208 -6.06 -8.15 1.12
CA VAL A 208 -5.32 -6.89 1.11
C VAL A 208 -3.92 -7.09 1.72
N LEU A 209 -2.90 -6.80 0.92
CA LEU A 209 -1.51 -6.86 1.29
C LEU A 209 -1.10 -5.65 2.12
N GLY A 210 -1.46 -4.44 1.70
CA GLY A 210 -1.03 -3.21 2.35
C GLY A 210 -1.67 -1.99 1.74
N TYR A 211 -1.27 -0.82 2.25
CA TYR A 211 -1.60 0.49 1.70
C TYR A 211 -0.64 1.53 2.31
N HIS A 212 -0.54 2.69 1.69
CA HIS A 212 0.00 3.88 2.33
C HIS A 212 -1.10 4.93 2.50
N ALA A 213 -0.91 5.80 3.47
CA ALA A 213 -1.85 6.86 3.79
C ALA A 213 -1.14 8.00 4.54
N GLN A 214 -1.87 9.09 4.75
CA GLN A 214 -1.38 10.27 5.45
C GLN A 214 -2.09 10.44 6.80
N SER A 215 -1.32 10.75 7.84
CA SER A 215 -1.79 11.35 9.10
C SER A 215 -1.00 12.65 9.36
N ASN A 216 -0.42 12.88 10.54
CA ASN A 216 0.55 13.98 10.70
C ASN A 216 1.82 13.75 9.87
N LEU A 217 2.18 12.48 9.66
CA LEU A 217 3.20 12.03 8.72
C LEU A 217 2.57 11.03 7.73
N PRO A 218 3.13 10.89 6.52
CA PRO A 218 2.84 9.74 5.67
C PRO A 218 3.22 8.45 6.40
N TYR A 219 2.52 7.37 6.11
CA TYR A 219 2.87 6.05 6.63
C TYR A 219 2.54 4.94 5.64
N ILE A 220 3.29 3.86 5.77
CA ILE A 220 3.12 2.61 5.03
C ILE A 220 2.63 1.57 6.01
N PHE A 221 1.61 0.82 5.59
CA PHE A 221 1.11 -0.36 6.26
C PHE A 221 1.26 -1.57 5.34
N GLY A 222 1.79 -2.69 5.86
CA GLY A 222 1.86 -3.95 5.12
C GLY A 222 1.61 -5.17 6.01
N ASN A 223 0.67 -6.02 5.61
CA ASN A 223 0.48 -7.36 6.15
C ASN A 223 1.59 -8.29 5.65
N VAL A 224 2.43 -8.78 6.55
CA VAL A 224 3.38 -9.84 6.18
C VAL A 224 2.68 -11.19 6.14
N GLN A 225 3.11 -12.06 5.23
CA GLN A 225 2.46 -13.36 4.99
C GLN A 225 3.16 -14.54 5.68
N GLY A 226 4.34 -14.29 6.26
CA GLY A 226 5.18 -15.33 6.86
C GLY A 226 6.21 -14.76 7.84
N GLN A 227 7.28 -15.53 8.04
CA GLN A 227 8.37 -15.28 8.99
C GLN A 227 9.67 -15.88 8.45
N ASN A 228 10.81 -15.58 9.07
CA ASN A 228 12.15 -15.95 8.59
C ASN A 228 12.46 -15.30 7.24
N PHE A 229 12.31 -13.98 7.18
CA PHE A 229 12.51 -13.19 5.98
C PHE A 229 13.93 -13.36 5.43
N SER A 230 14.03 -13.20 4.12
CA SER A 230 15.29 -13.07 3.41
C SER A 230 15.22 -11.91 2.43
N LEU A 231 16.37 -11.39 1.97
CA LEU A 231 16.39 -10.31 0.98
C LEU A 231 15.78 -10.72 -0.38
N GLN A 232 15.88 -12.00 -0.73
CA GLN A 232 15.26 -12.55 -1.95
C GLN A 232 13.76 -12.73 -1.81
N ASP A 233 13.28 -12.84 -0.57
CA ASP A 233 11.89 -13.05 -0.19
C ASP A 233 11.19 -14.14 -1.03
N GLY A 234 11.83 -15.30 -1.22
CA GLY A 234 11.34 -16.35 -2.14
C GLY A 234 9.94 -16.91 -1.84
N ALA A 235 9.36 -16.58 -0.67
CA ALA A 235 7.99 -16.92 -0.28
C ALA A 235 6.96 -15.79 -0.55
N ASP A 236 7.42 -14.61 -0.98
CA ASP A 236 6.61 -13.39 -1.19
C ASP A 236 5.93 -12.94 0.11
N ASP A 237 6.70 -12.95 1.22
CA ASP A 237 6.18 -12.73 2.57
C ASP A 237 6.07 -11.24 2.93
N TYR A 238 6.93 -10.37 2.38
CA TYR A 238 6.98 -8.95 2.78
C TYR A 238 7.49 -7.99 1.70
N ALA A 239 8.41 -8.42 0.84
CA ALA A 239 9.14 -7.55 -0.08
C ALA A 239 8.23 -6.93 -1.14
N LEU A 240 7.27 -7.70 -1.66
CA LEU A 240 6.30 -7.19 -2.64
C LEU A 240 5.46 -6.05 -2.09
N VAL A 241 4.81 -6.26 -0.94
CA VAL A 241 3.95 -5.23 -0.33
C VAL A 241 4.78 -4.03 0.10
N LEU A 242 5.92 -4.26 0.75
CA LEU A 242 6.76 -3.18 1.26
C LEU A 242 7.32 -2.32 0.12
N SER A 243 7.80 -2.93 -0.97
CA SER A 243 8.32 -2.17 -2.11
C SER A 243 7.21 -1.46 -2.90
N HIS A 244 6.03 -2.07 -3.04
CA HIS A 244 4.87 -1.43 -3.66
C HIS A 244 4.50 -0.16 -2.89
N GLU A 245 4.25 -0.27 -1.59
CA GLU A 245 3.82 0.89 -0.81
C GLU A 245 4.93 1.91 -0.59
N LEU A 246 6.20 1.49 -0.56
CA LEU A 246 7.33 2.41 -0.52
C LEU A 246 7.42 3.24 -1.80
N ALA A 247 7.24 2.63 -2.96
CA ALA A 247 7.25 3.33 -4.24
C ALA A 247 6.05 4.27 -4.40
N GLU A 248 4.85 3.77 -4.08
CA GLU A 248 3.63 4.58 -4.11
C GLU A 248 3.72 5.77 -3.15
N MET A 249 4.12 5.57 -1.90
CA MET A 249 4.34 6.66 -0.92
C MET A 249 5.42 7.65 -1.37
N THR A 250 6.45 7.17 -2.07
CA THR A 250 7.50 8.05 -2.60
C THR A 250 6.93 9.05 -3.61
N VAL A 251 5.98 8.61 -4.44
CA VAL A 251 5.35 9.45 -5.47
C VAL A 251 4.16 10.24 -4.94
N ASP A 252 3.36 9.65 -4.05
CA ASP A 252 2.15 10.24 -3.48
C ASP A 252 2.14 10.18 -1.94
N PRO A 253 3.02 10.90 -1.24
CA PRO A 253 3.07 10.82 0.22
C PRO A 253 1.76 11.29 0.88
N ALA A 254 1.04 12.24 0.27
CA ALA A 254 -0.19 12.80 0.81
C ALA A 254 -1.38 11.84 0.72
N ALA A 255 -1.33 10.87 -0.20
CA ALA A 255 -2.40 9.93 -0.49
C ALA A 255 -3.77 10.62 -0.65
N ASP A 256 -3.81 11.72 -1.40
CA ASP A 256 -4.95 12.65 -1.46
C ASP A 256 -5.55 12.79 -2.87
N LEU A 257 -5.26 11.82 -3.75
CA LEU A 257 -5.68 11.77 -5.16
C LEU A 257 -4.94 12.77 -6.07
N SER A 258 -4.01 13.58 -5.56
CA SER A 258 -3.33 14.59 -6.36
C SER A 258 -2.21 14.02 -7.25
N ASN A 259 -1.63 12.88 -6.87
CA ASN A 259 -0.50 12.27 -7.56
C ASN A 259 -0.85 10.90 -8.18
N PRO A 260 -0.02 10.41 -9.13
CA PRO A 260 -0.25 9.14 -9.81
C PRO A 260 -0.12 7.93 -8.88
N GLU A 261 -0.66 6.78 -9.32
CA GLU A 261 -0.41 5.47 -8.70
C GLU A 261 0.55 4.69 -9.57
N VAL A 262 1.77 4.50 -9.08
CA VAL A 262 2.92 4.15 -9.92
C VAL A 262 3.24 2.65 -9.93
N CYS A 263 2.70 1.87 -9.01
CA CYS A 263 2.85 0.43 -8.97
C CYS A 263 1.57 -0.30 -9.38
N ASP A 264 0.39 0.29 -9.21
CA ASP A 264 -0.89 -0.36 -9.53
C ASP A 264 -0.95 -0.90 -10.95
N GLY A 265 -0.56 -0.09 -11.94
CA GLY A 265 -0.54 -0.47 -13.35
C GLY A 265 0.30 -1.71 -13.64
N CYS A 266 1.38 -1.94 -12.88
CA CYS A 266 2.31 -3.06 -13.03
C CYS A 266 2.14 -4.16 -11.96
N GLY A 267 1.24 -3.92 -11.01
CA GLY A 267 1.12 -4.67 -9.77
C GLY A 267 -0.21 -5.39 -9.61
N PRO A 268 -0.48 -5.88 -8.40
CA PRO A 268 -1.54 -6.85 -8.14
C PRO A 268 -2.96 -6.29 -8.36
N ASN A 269 -3.11 -4.96 -8.32
CA ASN A 269 -4.37 -4.28 -8.50
C ASN A 269 -4.91 -4.41 -9.94
N CYS A 270 -4.01 -4.34 -10.92
CA CYS A 270 -4.41 -4.33 -12.33
C CYS A 270 -4.12 -5.65 -13.05
N GLN A 271 -3.03 -6.34 -12.72
CA GLN A 271 -2.59 -7.53 -13.45
C GLN A 271 -1.69 -8.46 -12.61
N SER A 272 -1.15 -9.50 -13.25
CA SER A 272 -0.05 -10.27 -12.67
C SER A 272 1.14 -9.35 -12.40
N VAL A 273 1.75 -9.51 -11.24
CA VAL A 273 2.79 -8.60 -10.73
C VAL A 273 4.05 -8.68 -11.59
N PHE A 274 4.48 -7.56 -12.16
CA PHE A 274 5.84 -7.38 -12.66
C PHE A 274 6.77 -7.09 -11.48
N ARG A 275 7.87 -7.83 -11.39
CA ARG A 275 8.93 -7.60 -10.40
C ARG A 275 10.20 -7.18 -11.11
N ASP A 276 10.78 -6.06 -10.69
CA ASP A 276 12.10 -5.62 -11.13
C ASP A 276 13.14 -6.22 -10.19
N TYR A 277 14.07 -6.99 -10.75
CA TYR A 277 15.06 -7.75 -9.99
C TYR A 277 16.43 -7.07 -10.05
N PHE A 278 17.14 -7.17 -8.93
CA PHE A 278 18.44 -6.54 -8.74
C PHE A 278 19.46 -7.51 -8.17
N ASP A 279 20.73 -7.33 -8.54
CA ASP A 279 21.84 -8.04 -7.92
C ASP A 279 22.26 -7.44 -6.57
N ALA A 280 23.28 -8.01 -5.94
CA ALA A 280 23.78 -7.55 -4.63
C ALA A 280 24.43 -6.15 -4.67
N SER A 281 24.74 -5.64 -5.86
CA SER A 281 25.31 -4.30 -6.12
C SER A 281 24.23 -3.29 -6.52
N ASN A 282 22.94 -3.64 -6.37
CA ASN A 282 21.78 -2.83 -6.78
C ASN A 282 21.72 -2.56 -8.29
N VAL A 283 22.31 -3.44 -9.12
CA VAL A 283 22.22 -3.37 -10.58
C VAL A 283 20.99 -4.15 -11.02
N TYR A 284 20.16 -3.54 -11.87
CA TYR A 284 19.01 -4.18 -12.47
C TYR A 284 19.46 -5.35 -13.36
N VAL A 285 18.90 -6.54 -13.13
CA VAL A 285 19.23 -7.77 -13.88
C VAL A 285 18.10 -8.25 -14.78
N GLY A 286 16.88 -7.73 -14.60
CA GLY A 286 15.73 -8.04 -15.43
C GLY A 286 14.42 -7.82 -14.71
N THR A 287 13.32 -7.84 -15.47
CA THR A 287 11.95 -7.86 -14.95
C THR A 287 11.32 -9.19 -15.31
N SER A 288 10.52 -9.76 -14.41
CA SER A 288 9.70 -10.94 -14.71
C SER A 288 8.39 -10.91 -13.93
N GLN A 289 7.38 -11.55 -14.49
CA GLN A 289 6.15 -11.91 -13.76
C GLN A 289 6.24 -13.31 -13.15
N ASP A 290 7.21 -14.13 -13.60
CA ASP A 290 7.53 -15.41 -12.97
C ASP A 290 8.22 -15.17 -11.63
N PHE A 291 7.84 -15.95 -10.62
CA PHE A 291 8.42 -15.88 -9.28
C PHE A 291 8.64 -17.28 -8.70
N PRO A 292 9.89 -17.70 -8.43
CA PRO A 292 11.14 -16.98 -8.72
C PRO A 292 11.44 -16.88 -10.22
N PRO A 293 12.27 -15.91 -10.66
CA PRO A 293 12.69 -15.77 -12.06
C PRO A 293 13.71 -16.86 -12.47
N SER A 294 13.95 -16.99 -13.78
CA SER A 294 14.91 -17.95 -14.36
C SER A 294 16.38 -17.51 -14.27
N PHE A 295 16.65 -16.33 -13.71
CA PHE A 295 17.97 -15.75 -13.56
C PHE A 295 18.29 -15.43 -12.09
N ALA A 296 19.57 -15.29 -11.77
CA ALA A 296 20.02 -15.00 -10.41
C ALA A 296 19.69 -13.54 -10.02
N PHE A 297 19.29 -13.34 -8.76
CA PHE A 297 18.99 -12.04 -8.18
C PHE A 297 19.28 -12.04 -6.67
N ALA A 298 19.40 -10.86 -6.08
CA ALA A 298 19.59 -10.67 -4.65
C ALA A 298 18.32 -10.15 -3.96
N TYR A 299 17.56 -9.29 -4.63
CA TYR A 299 16.26 -8.79 -4.17
C TYR A 299 15.43 -8.31 -5.37
N PHE A 300 14.16 -7.97 -5.13
CA PHE A 300 13.28 -7.39 -6.15
C PHE A 300 12.45 -6.25 -5.57
N ILE A 301 11.87 -5.42 -6.43
CA ILE A 301 10.78 -4.50 -6.08
C ILE A 301 9.56 -4.77 -6.97
N ASN A 302 8.37 -4.36 -6.53
CA ASN A 302 7.26 -4.21 -7.47
C ASN A 302 7.66 -3.20 -8.56
N ALA A 303 7.42 -3.55 -9.82
CA ALA A 303 7.77 -2.66 -10.92
C ALA A 303 7.02 -1.33 -10.82
N ILE A 304 7.73 -0.25 -11.17
CA ILE A 304 7.20 1.11 -11.16
C ILE A 304 6.93 1.51 -12.61
N VAL A 305 5.69 1.81 -12.93
CA VAL A 305 5.27 2.17 -14.29
C VAL A 305 6.00 3.39 -14.82
N GLN A 306 6.30 3.42 -16.12
CA GLN A 306 6.77 4.64 -16.78
C GLN A 306 5.71 5.76 -16.69
N PRO A 307 6.11 7.04 -16.55
CA PRO A 307 5.17 8.16 -16.40
C PRO A 307 4.09 8.24 -17.50
N SER A 308 4.45 7.90 -18.74
CA SER A 308 3.52 7.91 -19.89
C SER A 308 2.36 6.92 -19.76
N SER A 309 2.48 5.94 -18.85
CA SER A 309 1.49 4.89 -18.62
C SER A 309 0.93 4.91 -17.20
N ALA A 310 1.14 5.98 -16.42
CA ALA A 310 0.76 6.08 -15.02
C ALA A 310 -0.76 6.01 -14.74
N THR A 311 -1.60 6.19 -15.76
CA THR A 311 -3.06 6.04 -15.66
C THR A 311 -3.58 4.73 -16.26
N GLN A 312 -2.70 3.87 -16.76
CA GLN A 312 -3.08 2.65 -17.46
C GLN A 312 -3.16 1.47 -16.46
N CYS A 313 -4.32 0.84 -16.39
CA CYS A 313 -4.60 -0.30 -15.52
C CYS A 313 -5.33 -1.38 -16.33
N PRO A 314 -4.63 -2.42 -16.83
CA PRO A 314 -3.19 -2.67 -16.70
C PRO A 314 -2.31 -1.78 -17.61
N ALA A 315 -1.07 -1.54 -17.19
CA ALA A 315 -0.05 -0.91 -18.01
C ALA A 315 0.62 -1.92 -18.96
N PRO A 316 1.08 -1.51 -20.15
CA PRO A 316 1.74 -2.40 -21.09
C PRO A 316 3.08 -2.89 -20.53
N SER A 317 3.49 -4.11 -20.90
CA SER A 317 4.74 -4.71 -20.39
C SER A 317 5.98 -3.84 -20.63
N SER A 318 6.04 -3.10 -21.73
CA SER A 318 7.15 -2.18 -22.03
C SER A 318 7.24 -1.00 -21.06
N ALA A 319 6.14 -0.65 -20.37
CA ALA A 319 6.11 0.38 -19.34
C ALA A 319 6.38 -0.17 -17.94
N CYS A 320 6.41 -1.49 -17.77
CA CYS A 320 6.67 -2.17 -16.48
C CYS A 320 8.02 -2.91 -16.46
N ALA A 321 8.57 -3.28 -17.61
CA ALA A 321 9.81 -4.05 -17.73
C ALA A 321 10.93 -3.20 -18.32
N TYR A 322 11.54 -2.38 -17.49
CA TYR A 322 12.63 -1.47 -17.89
C TYR A 322 13.55 -1.19 -16.71
N PRO A 323 14.86 -0.94 -16.94
CA PRO A 323 15.78 -0.59 -15.87
C PRO A 323 15.44 0.77 -15.25
N PRO A 324 15.84 1.04 -13.99
CA PRO A 324 15.74 2.37 -13.42
C PRO A 324 16.57 3.36 -14.26
N PRO A 325 16.12 4.61 -14.41
CA PRO A 325 16.91 5.62 -15.10
C PRO A 325 18.25 5.86 -14.40
N ASP A 326 19.25 6.26 -15.18
CA ASP A 326 20.54 6.69 -14.63
C ASP A 326 20.35 7.92 -13.72
N ALA A 327 21.16 8.00 -12.67
CA ALA A 327 21.13 9.10 -11.69
C ALA A 327 21.83 10.36 -12.22
#